data_AF-A0A0S2ZL86-F1
#
_entry.id   AF-A0A0S2ZL86-F1
#
_cell.length_a   1.000
_cell.length_b   1.000
_cell.length_c   1.000
_cell.angle_alpha   90.00
_cell.angle_beta   90.00
_cell.angle_gamma   90.00
#
_symmetry.space_group_name_H-M   'P 1'
#
loop_
_entity.id
_entity.type
_entity.pdbx_description
1 polymer ?
#
loop_
_entity_poly.entity_id
_entity_poly.type
_entity_poly.pdbx_seq_one_letter_code
_entity_poly.pdbx_strand_id
1 'polypeptide(L)'
;MKLITVSGPPSSGKTSLIIKTIESLKAQNIKVGIVKFDCLYTDDDILYEKAGILVKKGLSGSVCPDHFFASNIEEVVQWGKTNNLDLLITESAGLCNRCSPYLKDIKAVCVIDNLSGINTPKKIGPMLKLADVVVITKGDIVSQAEREVFASRVQTVNPKAAIIHINGLTGQGTYEFGSLIMDKNEEIDTVIERKLRFPLPSAVCSYCLGETRIGSSYQLGNIRKINFEEQ
;
A
#
# COMPACT_ATOMS: atom_id res chain seq x y z
N MET A 1 3.17 8.18 18.80
CA MET A 1 3.42 7.10 17.79
C MET A 1 3.17 7.62 16.38
N LYS A 2 4.02 7.30 15.40
CA LYS A 2 3.82 7.61 13.98
C LYS A 2 3.09 6.49 13.25
N LEU A 3 2.29 6.81 12.24
CA LEU A 3 1.64 5.84 11.35
C LEU A 3 2.07 6.07 9.91
N ILE A 4 2.34 4.99 9.18
CA ILE A 4 2.51 5.04 7.73
C ILE A 4 1.74 3.91 7.05
N THR A 5 1.28 4.17 5.84
CA THR A 5 0.61 3.17 5.01
C THR A 5 1.46 2.83 3.81
N VAL A 6 1.93 1.59 3.74
CA VAL A 6 2.66 1.03 2.61
C VAL A 6 1.71 0.21 1.76
N SER A 7 1.48 0.67 0.55
CA SER A 7 0.66 -0.03 -0.44
C SER A 7 1.39 -0.18 -1.75
N GLY A 8 0.80 -0.93 -2.68
CA GLY A 8 1.41 -1.23 -3.97
C GLY A 8 0.97 -2.60 -4.47
N PRO A 9 1.10 -2.90 -5.77
CA PRO A 9 0.65 -4.16 -6.36
C PRO A 9 1.17 -5.42 -5.64
N PRO A 10 0.51 -6.57 -5.82
CA PRO A 10 1.05 -7.84 -5.33
C PRO A 10 2.46 -8.06 -5.90
N SER A 11 3.34 -8.67 -5.10
CA SER A 11 4.70 -9.02 -5.52
C SER A 11 5.61 -7.83 -5.94
N SER A 12 5.23 -6.59 -5.63
CA SER A 12 6.08 -5.40 -5.86
C SER A 12 7.23 -5.24 -4.86
N GLY A 13 7.31 -6.10 -3.83
CA GLY A 13 8.40 -6.08 -2.85
C GLY A 13 8.13 -5.28 -1.57
N LYS A 14 6.85 -5.02 -1.24
CA LYS A 14 6.44 -4.34 0.01
C LYS A 14 7.04 -4.96 1.27
N THR A 15 6.85 -6.27 1.46
CA THR A 15 7.34 -7.00 2.63
C THR A 15 8.86 -6.85 2.80
N SER A 16 9.62 -7.11 1.74
CA SER A 16 11.09 -7.01 1.76
C SER A 16 11.58 -5.60 2.04
N LEU A 17 10.95 -4.58 1.43
CA LEU A 17 11.20 -3.17 1.72
C LEU A 17 11.03 -2.88 3.22
N ILE A 18 9.89 -3.29 3.78
CA ILE A 18 9.54 -3.00 5.18
C ILE A 18 10.55 -3.68 6.11
N ILE A 19 10.84 -4.97 5.93
CA ILE A 19 11.81 -5.71 6.75
C ILE A 19 13.18 -5.01 6.71
N LYS A 20 13.71 -4.72 5.52
CA LYS A 20 15.02 -4.07 5.35
C LYS A 20 15.08 -2.64 5.88
N THR A 21 13.97 -1.93 5.89
CA THR A 21 13.87 -0.60 6.51
C THR A 21 13.91 -0.72 8.03
N ILE A 22 13.18 -1.68 8.59
CA ILE A 22 13.12 -1.87 10.05
C ILE A 22 14.44 -2.36 10.62
N GLU A 23 15.18 -3.19 9.89
CA GLU A 23 16.56 -3.56 10.27
C GLU A 23 17.41 -2.29 10.51
N SER A 24 17.29 -1.27 9.65
CA SER A 24 17.99 0.00 9.81
C SER A 24 17.44 0.89 10.93
N LEU A 25 16.12 0.86 11.20
CA LEU A 25 15.48 1.67 12.25
C LEU A 25 15.70 1.09 13.65
N LYS A 26 15.78 -0.25 13.77
CA LYS A 26 16.11 -0.93 15.03
C LYS A 26 17.48 -0.53 15.56
N ALA A 27 18.45 -0.26 14.68
CA ALA A 27 19.76 0.28 15.05
C ALA A 27 19.68 1.66 15.74
N GLN A 28 18.53 2.36 15.63
CA GLN A 28 18.26 3.65 16.26
C GLN A 28 17.31 3.53 17.47
N ASN A 29 17.09 2.31 18.00
CA ASN A 29 16.18 2.02 19.11
C ASN A 29 14.70 2.37 18.86
N ILE A 30 14.27 2.44 17.59
CA ILE A 30 12.87 2.69 17.22
C ILE A 30 12.07 1.38 17.32
N LYS A 31 11.01 1.36 18.12
CA LYS A 31 10.06 0.25 18.22
C LYS A 31 9.06 0.31 17.08
N VAL A 32 9.13 -0.69 16.19
CA VAL A 32 8.26 -0.79 15.02
C VAL A 32 7.33 -2.00 15.14
N GLY A 33 6.05 -1.79 14.82
CA GLY A 33 5.08 -2.87 14.65
C GLY A 33 4.34 -2.77 13.32
N ILE A 34 3.88 -3.91 12.83
CA ILE A 34 3.28 -4.06 11.49
C ILE A 34 1.87 -4.62 11.60
N VAL A 35 0.95 -4.06 10.82
CA VAL A 35 -0.30 -4.74 10.50
C VAL A 35 -0.34 -5.06 9.02
N LYS A 36 -0.31 -6.36 8.71
CA LYS A 36 -0.44 -6.89 7.35
C LYS A 36 -1.91 -7.11 7.04
N PHE A 37 -2.39 -6.47 5.98
CA PHE A 37 -3.71 -6.70 5.42
C PHE A 37 -3.60 -7.59 4.19
N ASP A 38 -4.40 -8.65 4.13
CA ASP A 38 -4.54 -9.51 2.95
C ASP A 38 -5.99 -9.99 2.80
N CYS A 39 -6.29 -10.71 1.72
CA CYS A 39 -7.64 -11.23 1.48
C CYS A 39 -7.88 -12.59 2.13
N LEU A 40 -7.28 -13.63 1.55
CA LEU A 40 -7.58 -15.03 1.90
C LEU A 40 -6.41 -15.70 2.62
N TYR A 41 -5.19 -15.30 2.30
CA TYR A 41 -3.98 -15.97 2.77
C TYR A 41 -2.79 -15.02 2.71
N THR A 42 -1.89 -15.14 3.68
CA THR A 42 -0.56 -14.52 3.66
C THR A 42 0.35 -15.29 4.63
N ASP A 43 1.62 -15.41 4.25
CA ASP A 43 2.73 -15.87 5.10
C ASP A 43 3.71 -14.72 5.42
N ASP A 44 3.37 -13.48 5.05
CA ASP A 44 4.24 -12.34 5.31
C ASP A 44 4.43 -12.11 6.81
N ASP A 45 3.45 -12.46 7.65
CA ASP A 45 3.58 -12.44 9.11
C ASP A 45 4.71 -13.33 9.60
N ILE A 46 4.87 -14.53 9.05
CA ILE A 46 5.97 -15.44 9.39
C ILE A 46 7.33 -14.80 9.05
N LEU A 47 7.41 -14.06 7.94
CA LEU A 47 8.63 -13.34 7.56
C LEU A 47 8.94 -12.21 8.55
N TYR A 48 7.94 -11.45 8.98
CA TYR A 48 8.08 -10.41 9.99
C TYR A 48 8.49 -10.97 11.35
N GLU A 49 7.87 -12.07 11.79
CA GLU A 49 8.20 -12.76 13.04
C GLU A 49 9.65 -13.27 13.04
N LYS A 50 10.10 -13.87 11.93
CA LYS A 50 11.50 -14.30 11.76
C LYS A 50 12.50 -13.14 11.84
N ALA A 51 12.10 -11.94 11.42
CA ALA A 51 12.88 -10.72 11.57
C ALA A 51 12.76 -10.09 12.98
N GLY A 52 12.05 -10.73 13.91
CA GLY A 52 11.80 -10.25 15.27
C GLY A 52 10.98 -8.97 15.29
N ILE A 53 10.05 -8.81 14.36
CA ILE A 53 9.19 -7.62 14.24
C ILE A 53 7.81 -7.97 14.78
N LEU A 54 7.25 -7.12 15.64
CA LEU A 54 5.89 -7.30 16.13
C LEU A 54 4.91 -7.15 14.97
N VAL A 55 4.11 -8.18 14.70
CA VAL A 55 3.19 -8.19 13.57
C VAL A 55 1.81 -8.70 13.97
N LYS A 56 0.79 -8.14 13.31
CA LYS A 56 -0.57 -8.67 13.29
C LYS A 56 -1.01 -8.83 11.84
N LYS A 57 -1.64 -9.96 11.50
CA LYS A 57 -2.33 -10.09 10.20
C LYS A 57 -3.83 -9.90 10.32
N GLY A 58 -4.43 -9.29 9.32
CA GLY A 58 -5.86 -9.16 9.12
C GLY A 58 -6.24 -9.69 7.73
N LEU A 59 -7.19 -10.63 7.69
CA LEU A 59 -7.68 -11.25 6.46
C LEU A 59 -9.09 -10.75 6.19
N SER A 60 -9.29 -10.09 5.05
CA SER A 60 -10.58 -9.48 4.69
C SER A 60 -11.61 -10.48 4.17
N GLY A 61 -11.18 -11.71 3.83
CA GLY A 61 -12.06 -12.73 3.24
C GLY A 61 -12.60 -12.27 1.88
N SER A 62 -13.93 -12.23 1.75
CA SER A 62 -14.63 -11.75 0.55
C SER A 62 -14.72 -10.22 0.46
N VAL A 63 -14.43 -9.50 1.55
CA VAL A 63 -14.48 -8.04 1.57
C VAL A 63 -13.26 -7.48 0.86
N CYS A 64 -13.44 -6.39 0.12
CA CYS A 64 -12.32 -5.65 -0.46
C CYS A 64 -11.30 -5.25 0.63
N PRO A 65 -10.00 -5.54 0.47
CA PRO A 65 -9.01 -5.32 1.52
C PRO A 65 -8.87 -3.85 1.91
N ASP A 66 -9.10 -2.90 0.99
CA ASP A 66 -9.05 -1.46 1.31
C ASP A 66 -10.28 -0.99 2.11
N HIS A 67 -11.43 -1.66 1.96
CA HIS A 67 -12.60 -1.42 2.81
C HIS A 67 -12.39 -2.01 4.20
N PHE A 68 -11.86 -3.23 4.25
CA PHE A 68 -11.49 -3.88 5.49
C PHE A 68 -10.41 -3.08 6.25
N PHE A 69 -9.46 -2.47 5.54
CA PHE A 69 -8.54 -1.50 6.13
C PHE A 69 -9.29 -0.32 6.76
N ALA A 70 -10.14 0.36 6.00
CA ALA A 70 -10.82 1.57 6.47
C ALA A 70 -11.74 1.30 7.68
N SER A 71 -12.31 0.11 7.79
CA SER A 71 -13.15 -0.27 8.93
C SER A 71 -12.39 -0.73 10.18
N ASN A 72 -11.08 -0.99 10.09
CA ASN A 72 -10.27 -1.54 11.20
C ASN A 72 -9.07 -0.67 11.58
N ILE A 73 -8.84 0.45 10.88
CA ILE A 73 -7.62 1.25 11.05
C ILE A 73 -7.53 1.90 12.44
N GLU A 74 -8.66 2.23 13.08
CA GLU A 74 -8.66 2.77 14.44
C GLU A 74 -8.19 1.73 15.46
N GLU A 75 -8.71 0.51 15.40
CA GLU A 75 -8.30 -0.60 16.26
C GLU A 75 -6.82 -0.95 16.07
N VAL A 76 -6.34 -0.85 14.83
CA VAL A 76 -4.91 -1.02 14.50
C VAL A 76 -4.05 0.07 15.16
N VAL A 77 -4.50 1.33 15.15
CA VAL A 77 -3.81 2.43 15.84
C VAL A 77 -3.80 2.21 17.35
N GLN A 78 -4.92 1.82 17.95
CA GLN A 78 -4.99 1.52 19.38
C GLN A 78 -4.13 0.31 19.78
N TRP A 79 -4.03 -0.70 18.91
CA TRP A 79 -3.11 -1.82 19.10
C TRP A 79 -1.65 -1.34 19.11
N GLY A 80 -1.26 -0.46 18.19
CA GLY A 80 0.09 0.09 18.17
C GLY A 80 0.43 0.90 19.43
N LYS A 81 -0.53 1.66 19.95
CA LYS A 81 -0.39 2.41 21.21
C LYS A 81 -0.24 1.51 22.42
N THR A 82 -1.09 0.48 22.54
CA THR A 82 -1.02 -0.51 23.63
C THR A 82 0.34 -1.20 23.70
N ASN A 83 1.02 -1.35 22.55
CA ASN A 83 2.36 -1.93 22.46
C ASN A 83 3.50 -0.91 22.59
N ASN A 84 3.19 0.36 22.89
CA ASN A 84 4.17 1.46 23.02
C ASN A 84 5.12 1.55 21.81
N LEU A 85 4.56 1.48 20.60
CA LEU A 85 5.33 1.60 19.36
C LEU A 85 5.68 3.06 19.06
N ASP A 86 6.87 3.27 18.50
CA ASP A 86 7.28 4.56 17.96
C ASP A 86 6.75 4.73 16.52
N LEU A 87 6.70 3.62 15.77
CA LEU A 87 6.22 3.56 14.39
C LEU A 87 5.30 2.35 14.17
N LEU A 88 4.13 2.61 13.60
CA LEU A 88 3.20 1.61 13.11
C LEU A 88 3.16 1.66 11.58
N ILE A 89 3.38 0.52 10.93
CA ILE A 89 3.31 0.40 9.47
C ILE A 89 2.13 -0.51 9.13
N THR A 90 1.22 -0.03 8.30
CA THR A 90 0.18 -0.88 7.71
C THR A 90 0.58 -1.27 6.30
N GLU A 91 0.63 -2.56 6.02
CA GLU A 91 0.91 -3.08 4.68
C GLU A 91 -0.39 -3.54 4.01
N SER A 92 -0.74 -2.95 2.88
CA SER A 92 -1.95 -3.32 2.13
C SER A 92 -1.79 -4.65 1.38
N ALA A 93 -2.90 -5.30 1.03
CA ALA A 93 -2.91 -6.43 0.09
C ALA A 93 -2.43 -6.04 -1.32
N GLY A 94 -2.72 -4.79 -1.73
CA GLY A 94 -2.26 -4.26 -3.02
C GLY A 94 -3.11 -4.64 -4.23
N LEU A 95 -4.30 -5.21 -4.01
CA LEU A 95 -5.10 -5.82 -5.07
C LEU A 95 -6.00 -4.84 -5.83
N CYS A 96 -6.18 -3.62 -5.33
CA CYS A 96 -7.11 -2.65 -5.91
C CYS A 96 -6.42 -1.39 -6.39
N ASN A 97 -6.27 -1.24 -7.70
CA ASN A 97 -5.79 0.00 -8.33
C ASN A 97 -6.90 1.08 -8.47
N ARG A 98 -8.12 0.79 -7.99
CA ARG A 98 -9.27 1.70 -8.08
C ARG A 98 -9.42 2.60 -6.85
N CYS A 99 -8.78 2.26 -5.74
CA CYS A 99 -8.76 3.03 -4.50
C CYS A 99 -7.35 3.11 -3.91
N SER A 100 -7.26 3.68 -2.70
CA SER A 100 -6.05 3.73 -1.91
C SER A 100 -6.42 3.69 -0.42
N PRO A 101 -5.68 2.94 0.42
CA PRO A 101 -5.86 2.94 1.87
C PRO A 101 -5.25 4.19 2.55
N TYR A 102 -5.09 5.29 1.83
CA TYR A 102 -4.37 6.46 2.34
C TYR A 102 -5.28 7.40 3.11
N LEU A 103 -4.88 7.72 4.34
CA LEU A 103 -5.48 8.76 5.15
C LEU A 103 -4.84 10.13 4.84
N LYS A 104 -5.62 11.20 5.00
CA LYS A 104 -5.08 12.57 5.00
C LYS A 104 -4.15 12.75 6.18
N ASP A 105 -3.08 13.51 5.96
CA ASP A 105 -2.09 13.90 6.97
C ASP A 105 -1.36 12.70 7.62
N ILE A 106 -1.40 11.53 6.99
CA ILE A 106 -0.65 10.32 7.33
C ILE A 106 0.20 9.95 6.13
N LYS A 107 1.48 9.66 6.34
CA LYS A 107 2.41 9.39 5.24
C LYS A 107 2.01 8.15 4.44
N ALA A 108 1.89 8.34 3.13
CA ALA A 108 1.45 7.34 2.17
C ALA A 108 2.61 6.91 1.26
N VAL A 109 2.89 5.61 1.22
CA VAL A 109 3.94 5.01 0.40
C VAL A 109 3.33 4.08 -0.63
N CYS A 110 3.71 4.23 -1.90
CA CYS A 110 3.38 3.32 -2.98
C CYS A 110 4.62 2.57 -3.45
N VAL A 111 4.59 1.24 -3.43
CA VAL A 111 5.68 0.37 -3.89
C VAL A 111 5.30 -0.25 -5.22
N ILE A 112 6.09 0.04 -6.25
CA ILE A 112 5.94 -0.52 -7.60
C ILE A 112 7.28 -1.10 -8.03
N ASP A 113 7.25 -2.05 -8.96
CA ASP A 113 8.45 -2.70 -9.46
C ASP A 113 8.68 -2.40 -10.94
N ASN A 114 9.95 -2.43 -11.35
CA ASN A 114 10.35 -2.18 -12.74
C ASN A 114 9.97 -3.30 -13.71
N LEU A 115 9.60 -4.49 -13.24
CA LEU A 115 9.26 -5.62 -14.11
C LEU A 115 7.82 -5.61 -14.58
N SER A 116 6.93 -4.91 -13.88
CA SER A 116 5.50 -4.84 -14.22
C SER A 116 5.21 -4.12 -15.54
N GLY A 117 6.23 -3.66 -16.26
CA GLY A 117 6.12 -3.04 -17.59
C GLY A 117 6.02 -1.52 -17.54
N ILE A 118 6.55 -0.88 -18.57
CA ILE A 118 6.81 0.57 -18.62
C ILE A 118 5.55 1.46 -18.51
N ASN A 119 4.36 0.92 -18.77
CA ASN A 119 3.08 1.64 -18.67
C ASN A 119 2.38 1.48 -17.32
N THR A 120 2.91 0.65 -16.42
CA THR A 120 2.27 0.33 -15.14
C THR A 120 1.97 1.54 -14.27
N PRO A 121 2.82 2.59 -14.19
CA PRO A 121 2.49 3.77 -13.39
C PRO A 121 1.13 4.40 -13.72
N LYS A 122 0.71 4.38 -14.99
CA LYS A 122 -0.60 4.90 -15.43
C LYS A 122 -1.79 4.04 -14.95
N LYS A 123 -1.54 2.76 -14.65
CA LYS A 123 -2.56 1.76 -14.27
C LYS A 123 -2.77 1.65 -12.75
N ILE A 124 -1.84 2.15 -11.93
CA ILE A 124 -1.92 2.02 -10.46
C ILE A 124 -2.98 2.95 -9.84
N GLY A 125 -3.40 4.00 -10.57
CA GLY A 125 -4.53 4.82 -10.17
C GLY A 125 -4.28 5.64 -8.89
N PRO A 126 -5.26 5.77 -7.98
CA PRO A 126 -5.15 6.58 -6.76
C PRO A 126 -3.97 6.18 -5.87
N MET A 127 -3.66 4.89 -5.80
CA MET A 127 -2.55 4.36 -4.99
C MET A 127 -1.20 4.95 -5.38
N LEU A 128 -0.94 5.23 -6.66
CA LEU A 128 0.30 5.92 -7.05
C LEU A 128 0.13 7.44 -7.04
N LYS A 129 -1.03 7.94 -7.53
CA LYS A 129 -1.29 9.37 -7.68
C LYS A 129 -1.34 10.14 -6.36
N LEU A 130 -1.68 9.48 -5.26
CA LEU A 130 -1.91 10.11 -3.96
C LEU A 130 -0.86 9.73 -2.91
N ALA A 131 0.18 9.00 -3.31
CA ALA A 131 1.30 8.70 -2.43
C ALA A 131 2.20 9.92 -2.23
N ASP A 132 2.78 10.04 -1.04
CA ASP A 132 3.82 11.03 -0.77
C ASP A 132 5.19 10.52 -1.22
N VAL A 133 5.35 9.19 -1.22
CA VAL A 133 6.58 8.49 -1.58
C VAL A 133 6.24 7.37 -2.55
N VAL A 134 6.93 7.30 -3.68
CA VAL A 134 6.89 6.16 -4.58
C VAL A 134 8.23 5.43 -4.53
N VAL A 135 8.20 4.20 -4.05
CA VAL A 135 9.34 3.29 -4.03
C VAL A 135 9.31 2.44 -5.29
N ILE A 136 10.41 2.46 -6.03
CA ILE A 136 10.62 1.66 -7.22
C ILE A 136 11.59 0.52 -6.89
N THR A 137 11.11 -0.72 -6.95
CA THR A 137 11.90 -1.92 -6.65
C THR A 137 12.35 -2.65 -7.90
N LYS A 138 13.25 -3.62 -7.71
CA LYS A 138 13.75 -4.52 -8.77
C LYS A 138 14.40 -3.77 -9.94
N GLY A 139 15.07 -2.65 -9.63
CA GLY A 139 15.81 -1.87 -10.63
C GLY A 139 17.13 -2.52 -11.05
N ASP A 140 17.61 -3.49 -10.29
CA ASP A 140 18.85 -4.24 -10.48
C ASP A 140 18.81 -5.23 -11.66
N ILE A 141 17.62 -5.55 -12.16
CA ILE A 141 17.38 -6.54 -13.22
C ILE A 141 16.90 -5.91 -14.53
N VAL A 142 17.01 -4.59 -14.66
CA VAL A 142 16.69 -3.84 -15.88
C VAL A 142 17.82 -2.88 -16.23
N SER A 143 17.88 -2.42 -17.49
CA SER A 143 18.90 -1.46 -17.92
C SER A 143 18.71 -0.09 -17.25
N GLN A 144 19.79 0.69 -17.18
CA GLN A 144 19.73 2.05 -16.62
C GLN A 144 18.71 2.93 -17.36
N ALA A 145 18.66 2.85 -18.69
CA ALA A 145 17.70 3.61 -19.49
C ALA A 145 16.25 3.25 -19.15
N GLU A 146 15.94 1.96 -18.97
CA GLU A 146 14.60 1.53 -18.56
C GLU A 146 14.22 2.08 -17.17
N ARG A 147 15.18 2.10 -16.22
CA ARG A 147 14.95 2.68 -14.89
C ARG A 147 14.59 4.16 -14.97
N GLU A 148 15.35 4.93 -15.74
CA GLU A 148 15.15 6.38 -15.89
C GLU A 148 13.83 6.69 -16.59
N VAL A 149 13.49 5.96 -17.65
CA VAL A 149 12.19 6.11 -18.34
C VAL A 149 11.04 5.74 -17.41
N PHE A 150 11.18 4.67 -16.62
CA PHE A 150 10.15 4.26 -15.66
C PHE A 150 9.93 5.32 -14.58
N ALA A 151 11.01 5.84 -13.97
CA ALA A 151 10.94 6.91 -12.98
C ALA A 151 10.31 8.19 -13.55
N SER A 152 10.68 8.58 -14.78
CA SER A 152 10.06 9.72 -15.47
C SER A 152 8.55 9.55 -15.68
N ARG A 153 8.09 8.32 -15.96
CA ARG A 153 6.66 8.03 -16.09
C ARG A 153 5.93 8.05 -14.74
N VAL A 154 6.58 7.60 -13.67
CA VAL A 154 6.06 7.75 -12.31
C VAL A 154 5.88 9.23 -11.99
N GLN A 155 6.91 10.05 -12.25
CA GLN A 155 6.89 11.50 -12.04
C GLN A 155 5.76 12.17 -12.85
N THR A 156 5.51 11.71 -14.07
CA THR A 156 4.41 12.23 -14.89
C THR A 156 3.04 11.95 -14.26
N VAL A 157 2.86 10.78 -13.62
CA VAL A 157 1.59 10.40 -12.99
C VAL A 157 1.42 11.05 -11.61
N ASN A 158 2.50 11.18 -10.84
CA ASN A 158 2.52 11.88 -9.56
C ASN A 158 3.72 12.83 -9.47
N PRO A 159 3.57 14.10 -9.90
CA PRO A 159 4.65 15.07 -9.87
C PRO A 159 5.09 15.52 -8.47
N LYS A 160 4.32 15.17 -7.42
CA LYS A 160 4.55 15.62 -6.05
C LYS A 160 5.25 14.58 -5.18
N ALA A 161 5.25 13.31 -5.59
CA ALA A 161 5.86 12.25 -4.80
C ALA A 161 7.39 12.33 -4.83
N ALA A 162 8.00 12.01 -3.69
CA ALA A 162 9.41 11.64 -3.65
C ALA A 162 9.57 10.26 -4.31
N ILE A 163 10.45 10.14 -5.30
CA ILE A 163 10.73 8.88 -5.97
C ILE A 163 12.06 8.33 -5.45
N ILE A 164 12.05 7.10 -4.96
CA ILE A 164 13.25 6.42 -4.46
C ILE A 164 13.36 5.02 -5.04
N HIS A 165 14.59 4.61 -5.38
CA HIS A 165 14.89 3.26 -5.84
C HIS A 165 15.42 2.42 -4.69
N ILE A 166 14.83 1.24 -4.49
CA ILE A 166 15.22 0.34 -3.39
C ILE A 166 15.42 -1.07 -3.91
N ASN A 167 16.48 -1.71 -3.45
CA ASN A 167 16.65 -3.14 -3.64
C ASN A 167 16.17 -3.89 -2.38
N GLY A 168 15.05 -4.61 -2.51
CA GLY A 168 14.46 -5.37 -1.40
C GLY A 168 15.29 -6.57 -0.94
N LEU A 169 16.24 -7.04 -1.75
CA LEU A 169 17.14 -8.14 -1.38
C LEU A 169 18.33 -7.64 -0.57
N THR A 170 18.99 -6.58 -1.06
CA THR A 170 20.21 -6.05 -0.43
C THR A 170 19.94 -5.01 0.64
N GLY A 171 18.75 -4.40 0.64
CA GLY A 171 18.43 -3.25 1.49
C GLY A 171 19.02 -1.92 1.00
N GLN A 172 19.60 -1.87 -0.21
CA GLN A 172 20.08 -0.61 -0.77
C GLN A 172 18.94 0.41 -0.86
N GLY A 173 19.16 1.61 -0.32
CA GLY A 173 18.19 2.71 -0.30
C GLY A 173 17.24 2.72 0.91
N THR A 174 17.25 1.69 1.77
CA THR A 174 16.31 1.64 2.91
C THR A 174 16.65 2.60 4.04
N TYR A 175 17.92 3.00 4.18
CA TYR A 175 18.32 4.05 5.15
C TYR A 175 17.68 5.39 4.78
N GLU A 176 17.83 5.82 3.53
CA GLU A 176 17.23 7.06 3.02
C GLU A 176 15.69 7.00 3.12
N PHE A 177 15.09 5.87 2.77
CA PHE A 177 13.65 5.66 2.95
C PHE A 177 13.23 5.75 4.41
N GLY A 178 13.98 5.13 5.33
CA GLY A 178 13.74 5.18 6.77
C GLY A 178 13.76 6.62 7.30
N SER A 179 14.75 7.42 6.91
CA SER A 179 14.79 8.85 7.23
C SER A 179 13.58 9.59 6.66
N LEU A 180 13.22 9.32 5.40
CA LEU A 180 12.10 9.96 4.73
C LEU A 180 10.76 9.67 5.42
N ILE A 181 10.47 8.42 5.80
CA ILE A 181 9.21 8.06 6.47
C ILE A 181 9.12 8.57 7.92
N MET A 182 10.27 8.81 8.55
CA MET A 182 10.35 9.39 9.89
C MET A 182 10.31 10.93 9.87
N ASP A 183 10.72 11.56 8.77
CA ASP A 183 10.72 13.02 8.62
C ASP A 183 9.30 13.61 8.54
N LYS A 184 9.10 14.71 9.28
CA LYS A 184 7.85 15.51 9.35
C LYS A 184 6.57 14.69 9.54
N ASN A 185 6.69 13.53 10.20
CA ASN A 185 5.55 12.67 10.43
C ASN A 185 4.97 12.99 11.81
N GLU A 186 3.70 13.41 11.85
CA GLU A 186 3.03 13.76 13.09
C GLU A 186 2.81 12.53 13.96
N GLU A 187 2.90 12.73 15.27
CA GLU A 187 2.45 11.73 16.21
C GLU A 187 0.92 11.69 16.23
N ILE A 188 0.38 10.48 16.25
CA ILE A 188 -1.06 10.26 16.27
C ILE A 188 -1.49 9.42 17.46
N ASP A 189 -2.64 9.78 18.00
CA ASP A 189 -3.31 9.07 19.08
C ASP A 189 -4.56 8.30 18.64
N THR A 190 -5.16 8.75 17.54
CA THR A 190 -6.40 8.23 16.94
C THR A 190 -6.48 8.69 15.48
N VAL A 191 -7.25 7.97 14.68
CA VAL A 191 -7.63 8.36 13.31
C VAL A 191 -9.13 8.68 13.19
N ILE A 192 -9.86 8.74 14.32
CA ILE A 192 -11.23 9.26 14.37
C ILE A 192 -11.27 10.68 13.78
N GLU A 193 -12.30 10.98 12.99
CA GLU A 193 -12.47 12.22 12.20
C GLU A 193 -11.42 12.47 11.09
N ARG A 194 -10.38 11.65 10.95
CA ARG A 194 -9.49 11.71 9.77
C ARG A 194 -10.22 11.18 8.54
N LYS A 195 -9.84 11.68 7.37
CA LYS A 195 -10.48 11.37 6.10
C LYS A 195 -9.54 10.55 5.22
N LEU A 196 -10.10 9.68 4.39
CA LEU A 196 -9.36 9.08 3.28
C LEU A 196 -8.99 10.16 2.24
N ARG A 197 -7.85 9.98 1.57
CA ARG A 197 -7.42 10.84 0.45
C ARG A 197 -8.27 10.64 -0.79
N PHE A 198 -8.85 9.44 -0.94
CA PHE A 198 -9.68 9.05 -2.07
C PHE A 198 -10.90 8.29 -1.57
N PRO A 199 -12.10 8.52 -2.13
CA PRO A 199 -13.26 7.70 -1.80
C PRO A 199 -13.00 6.26 -2.20
N LEU A 200 -13.30 5.31 -1.31
CA LEU A 200 -13.37 3.92 -1.72
C LEU A 200 -14.54 3.79 -2.72
N PRO A 201 -14.37 3.03 -3.83
CA PRO A 201 -15.34 3.01 -4.92
C PRO A 201 -16.74 2.69 -4.43
N SER A 202 -17.69 3.50 -4.89
CA SER A 202 -19.09 3.41 -4.50
C SER A 202 -19.77 2.14 -5.03
N ALA A 203 -20.40 1.43 -4.10
CA ALA A 203 -21.49 0.49 -4.29
C ALA A 203 -21.15 -0.88 -4.92
N VAL A 204 -21.37 -1.87 -4.07
CA VAL A 204 -21.53 -3.29 -4.34
C VAL A 204 -22.63 -3.47 -5.39
N CYS A 205 -22.33 -4.05 -6.55
CA CYS A 205 -23.38 -4.54 -7.45
C CYS A 205 -23.90 -5.90 -6.94
N SER A 206 -24.99 -6.40 -7.52
CA SER A 206 -25.53 -7.72 -7.18
C SER A 206 -24.46 -8.83 -7.14
N TYR A 207 -23.50 -8.83 -8.07
CA TYR A 207 -22.41 -9.81 -8.08
C TYR A 207 -21.45 -9.70 -6.89
N CYS A 208 -21.22 -8.50 -6.39
CA CYS A 208 -20.43 -8.31 -5.18
C CYS A 208 -21.19 -8.72 -3.92
N LEU A 209 -22.52 -8.86 -3.98
CA LEU A 209 -23.36 -9.49 -2.93
C LEU A 209 -23.52 -11.00 -3.11
N GLY A 210 -22.80 -11.62 -4.05
CA GLY A 210 -22.85 -13.06 -4.29
C GLY A 210 -23.92 -13.52 -5.27
N GLU A 211 -24.52 -12.63 -6.07
CA GLU A 211 -25.29 -13.06 -7.24
C GLU A 211 -24.36 -13.81 -8.21
N THR A 212 -24.83 -14.92 -8.75
CA THR A 212 -24.05 -15.78 -9.65
C THR A 212 -24.70 -15.93 -11.03
N ARG A 213 -25.96 -15.53 -11.17
CA ARG A 213 -26.69 -15.61 -12.44
C ARG A 213 -26.32 -14.46 -13.36
N ILE A 214 -26.04 -14.78 -14.62
CA ILE A 214 -25.71 -13.81 -15.66
C ILE A 214 -26.98 -13.40 -16.40
N GLY A 215 -27.20 -12.09 -16.55
CA GLY A 215 -28.33 -11.54 -17.28
C GLY A 215 -28.69 -10.14 -16.79
N SER A 216 -29.24 -9.31 -17.67
CA SER A 216 -29.60 -7.91 -17.34
C SER A 216 -30.62 -7.81 -16.20
N SER A 217 -31.48 -8.81 -16.03
CA SER A 217 -32.45 -8.92 -14.93
C SER A 217 -31.81 -9.14 -13.56
N TYR A 218 -30.59 -9.68 -13.53
CA TYR A 218 -29.84 -9.95 -12.30
C TYR A 218 -28.79 -8.85 -12.00
N GLN A 219 -28.69 -7.85 -12.87
CA GLN A 219 -27.74 -6.74 -12.77
C GLN A 219 -28.36 -5.58 -11.99
N LEU A 220 -28.04 -5.47 -10.70
CA LEU A 220 -28.52 -4.40 -9.83
C LEU A 220 -27.36 -3.58 -9.26
N GLY A 221 -27.63 -2.31 -8.95
CA GLY A 221 -26.65 -1.38 -8.38
C GLY A 221 -25.77 -0.71 -9.44
N ASN A 222 -24.49 -0.54 -9.13
CA ASN A 222 -23.56 0.24 -9.96
C ASN A 222 -22.99 -0.60 -11.12
N ILE A 223 -23.77 -0.73 -12.19
CA ILE A 223 -23.42 -1.50 -13.39
C ILE A 223 -22.87 -0.56 -14.47
N ARG A 224 -21.68 -0.87 -15.00
CA ARG A 224 -21.13 -0.24 -16.21
C ARG A 224 -21.07 -1.24 -17.35
N LYS A 225 -21.44 -0.82 -18.55
CA LYS A 225 -21.36 -1.63 -19.77
C LYS A 225 -20.28 -1.07 -20.70
N ILE A 226 -19.60 -1.96 -21.41
CA ILE A 226 -18.69 -1.58 -22.50
C ILE A 226 -19.53 -0.93 -23.60
N ASN A 227 -19.02 0.16 -24.19
CA ASN A 227 -19.60 0.70 -25.41
C ASN A 227 -19.07 -0.11 -26.60
N PHE A 228 -19.97 -0.81 -27.31
CA PHE A 228 -19.64 -1.62 -28.48
C PHE A 228 -19.99 -0.92 -29.80
N GLU A 229 -20.53 0.29 -29.76
CA GLU A 229 -20.70 1.10 -30.95
C GLU A 229 -19.31 1.59 -31.41
N GLU A 230 -18.93 1.24 -32.64
CA GLU A 230 -17.67 1.68 -33.25
C GLU A 230 -17.67 3.22 -33.37
N GLN A 231 -16.57 3.86 -32.92
CA GLN A 231 -16.29 5.27 -33.21
C GLN A 231 -15.82 5.44 -34.66
#